data_AF-A0A9N8HU55-F1
#
_entry.id   AF-A0A9N8HU55-F1
#
_cell.length_a   1.000
_cell.length_b   1.000
_cell.length_c   1.000
_cell.angle_alpha   90.00
_cell.angle_beta   90.00
_cell.angle_gamma   90.00
#
_symmetry.space_group_name_H-M   'P 1'
#
loop_
_entity.id
_entity.type
_entity.pdbx_description
1 polymer ?
#
loop_
_entity_poly.entity_id
_entity_poly.type
_entity_poly.pdbx_seq_one_letter_code
_entity_poly.pdbx_strand_id
1 'polypeptide(L)'
;MTPHMVGESNYVYNRYIQEPYVRENMTLVYSLLKANTEESLWNKCLETYETFDPYQQGGPLMLILILHRIQDSSEAAILRVRGSLKKLKIRDLEGESVDTAVTLIKTVTDLLTSNAREGKSFIPDDYTETVLDIFQSSSNSQFNKTFKDVKDAALAESDRTSKLPVYPSISELCDQAANMYNRLARQPDGWVKSSKKKASGFQAQANTNSRGGGGPPLKCWNCGSPDHMMPKCPKPKDESRIAKARKAFLDAKKKSGNSSKDKHSRLTKMSEDGKPLIQNKHGQFVLNQKVWKEMQTDRAMMGVICDHYRNSAGGSQTNEGASSSPPTDDTSSGNADQSASAQTDSASRTVSIHDAVNYMTNRWNTAASHMSN
;
A
#
# COMPACT_ATOMS: atom_id res chain seq x y z
N MET A 1 -20.58 16.61 -4.88
CA MET A 1 -21.77 17.23 -4.27
C MET A 1 -21.30 18.07 -3.10
N THR A 2 -21.66 19.36 -3.01
CA THR A 2 -21.13 20.24 -1.97
C THR A 2 -22.06 20.31 -0.74
N PRO A 3 -21.57 20.63 0.46
CA PRO A 3 -22.41 20.81 1.64
C PRO A 3 -23.49 21.88 1.44
N HIS A 4 -23.18 22.94 0.69
CA HIS A 4 -24.14 24.00 0.36
C HIS A 4 -25.29 23.47 -0.51
N MET A 5 -25.01 22.66 -1.53
CA MET A 5 -26.06 22.04 -2.36
C MET A 5 -26.99 21.16 -1.52
N VAL A 6 -26.44 20.43 -0.55
CA VAL A 6 -27.24 19.58 0.36
C VAL A 6 -28.04 20.42 1.34
N GLY A 7 -27.46 21.50 1.87
CA GLY A 7 -28.18 22.46 2.73
C GLY A 7 -29.38 23.09 2.03
N GLU A 8 -29.22 23.53 0.79
CA GLU A 8 -30.34 24.05 -0.03
C GLU A 8 -31.41 22.99 -0.28
N SER A 9 -31.01 21.75 -0.54
CA SER A 9 -31.96 20.66 -0.68
C SER A 9 -32.75 20.43 0.61
N ASN A 10 -32.08 20.41 1.76
CA ASN A 10 -32.73 20.28 3.06
C ASN A 10 -33.70 21.43 3.32
N TYR A 11 -33.34 22.66 2.96
CA TYR A 11 -34.22 23.82 3.06
C TYR A 11 -35.54 23.60 2.32
N VAL A 12 -35.48 23.09 1.08
CA VAL A 12 -36.69 22.78 0.31
C VAL A 12 -37.56 21.75 1.02
N TYR A 13 -36.95 20.65 1.50
CA TYR A 13 -37.67 19.59 2.23
C TYR A 13 -38.26 20.09 3.55
N ASN A 14 -37.52 20.84 4.35
CA ASN A 14 -37.98 21.32 5.64
C ASN A 14 -39.04 22.42 5.52
N ARG A 15 -39.03 23.20 4.43
CA ARG A 15 -39.93 24.35 4.24
C ARG A 15 -41.22 24.01 3.49
N TYR A 16 -41.13 23.22 2.42
CA TYR A 16 -42.25 23.06 1.48
C TYR A 16 -42.91 21.68 1.53
N ILE A 17 -42.22 20.68 2.05
CA ILE A 17 -42.70 19.30 2.11
C ILE A 17 -43.31 19.07 3.50
N GLN A 18 -44.61 18.77 3.55
CA GLN A 18 -45.39 18.69 4.79
C GLN A 18 -45.55 17.26 5.30
N GLU A 19 -45.09 16.29 4.52
CA GLU A 19 -45.15 14.87 4.82
C GLU A 19 -44.33 14.55 6.09
N PRO A 20 -44.96 14.03 7.17
CA PRO A 20 -44.30 13.82 8.46
C PRO A 20 -43.07 12.91 8.37
N TYR A 21 -43.16 11.86 7.55
CA TYR A 21 -42.09 10.88 7.38
C TYR A 21 -40.80 11.52 6.84
N VAL A 22 -40.88 12.63 6.10
CA VAL A 22 -39.70 13.31 5.56
C VAL A 22 -38.90 13.94 6.70
N ARG A 23 -39.56 14.65 7.60
CA ARG A 23 -38.92 15.27 8.78
C ARG A 23 -38.39 14.23 9.75
N GLU A 24 -39.15 13.14 9.94
CA GLU A 24 -38.71 11.99 10.74
C GLU A 24 -37.45 11.36 10.16
N ASN A 25 -37.41 11.11 8.85
CA ASN A 25 -36.23 10.55 8.18
C ASN A 25 -35.00 11.47 8.30
N MET A 26 -35.18 12.78 8.15
CA MET A 26 -34.11 13.77 8.32
C MET A 26 -33.49 13.72 9.72
N THR A 27 -34.33 13.53 10.75
CA THR A 27 -33.92 13.44 12.15
C THR A 27 -33.34 12.07 12.50
N LEU A 28 -33.91 11.01 11.92
CA LEU A 28 -33.45 9.63 12.08
C LEU A 28 -32.03 9.47 11.56
N VAL A 29 -31.76 9.95 10.34
CA VAL A 29 -30.41 9.90 9.75
C VAL A 29 -29.42 10.64 10.64
N TYR A 30 -29.76 11.83 11.15
CA TYR A 30 -28.90 12.57 12.07
C TYR A 30 -28.58 11.77 13.34
N SER A 31 -29.60 11.16 13.94
CA SER A 31 -29.46 10.38 15.18
C SER A 31 -28.62 9.11 14.97
N LEU A 32 -28.82 8.42 13.85
CA LEU A 32 -28.01 7.27 13.46
C LEU A 32 -26.56 7.65 13.27
N LEU A 33 -26.29 8.78 12.59
CA LEU A 33 -24.92 9.25 12.40
C LEU A 33 -24.26 9.62 13.74
N LYS A 34 -24.97 10.30 14.63
CA LYS A 34 -24.45 10.66 15.95
C LYS A 34 -24.04 9.43 16.76
N ALA A 35 -24.85 8.38 16.73
CA ALA A 35 -24.58 7.14 17.46
C ALA A 35 -23.41 6.33 16.86
N ASN A 36 -23.08 6.54 15.58
CA ASN A 36 -22.10 5.73 14.86
C ASN A 36 -20.83 6.52 14.45
N THR A 37 -20.71 7.78 14.84
CA THR A 37 -19.56 8.62 14.52
C THR A 37 -18.77 8.89 15.80
N GLU A 38 -17.44 8.80 15.70
CA GLU A 38 -16.55 9.14 16.81
C GLU A 38 -16.74 10.61 17.25
N GLU A 39 -16.75 10.86 18.55
CA GLU A 39 -17.10 12.17 19.14
C GLU A 39 -16.20 13.31 18.63
N SER A 40 -14.90 13.07 18.43
CA SER A 40 -13.99 14.12 17.96
C SER A 40 -14.23 14.51 16.48
N LEU A 41 -14.62 13.54 15.65
CA LEU A 41 -15.04 13.79 14.26
C LEU A 41 -16.39 14.48 14.23
N TRP A 42 -17.35 14.00 15.02
CA TRP A 42 -18.68 14.57 15.13
C TRP A 42 -18.65 16.05 15.51
N ASN A 43 -17.93 16.41 16.57
CA ASN A 43 -17.88 17.79 17.07
C ASN A 43 -17.29 18.76 16.03
N LYS A 44 -16.28 18.33 15.27
CA LYS A 44 -15.72 19.15 14.16
C LYS A 44 -16.72 19.35 13.02
N CYS A 45 -17.48 18.32 12.68
CA CYS A 45 -18.54 18.44 11.67
C CYS A 45 -19.69 19.31 12.20
N LEU A 46 -20.00 19.23 13.49
CA LEU A 46 -21.03 20.01 14.15
C LEU A 46 -20.72 21.52 14.10
N GLU A 47 -19.47 21.93 14.34
CA GLU A 47 -19.04 23.33 14.20
C GLU A 47 -19.40 23.91 12.82
N THR A 48 -19.23 23.12 11.75
CA THR A 48 -19.59 23.56 10.39
C THR A 48 -21.09 23.48 10.16
N TYR A 49 -21.75 22.44 10.67
CA TYR A 49 -23.19 22.22 10.56
C TYR A 49 -24.00 23.38 11.16
N GLU A 50 -23.56 23.90 12.31
CA GLU A 50 -24.22 25.01 13.03
C GLU A 50 -24.09 26.36 12.29
N THR A 51 -23.21 26.47 11.29
CA THR A 51 -23.14 27.68 10.46
C THR A 51 -24.27 27.79 9.43
N PHE A 52 -24.97 26.67 9.15
CA PHE A 52 -26.11 26.63 8.25
C PHE A 52 -27.40 27.04 8.96
N ASP A 53 -28.34 27.62 8.22
CA ASP A 53 -29.67 27.97 8.75
C ASP A 53 -30.41 26.74 9.29
N PRO A 54 -31.21 26.86 10.37
CA PRO A 54 -31.97 25.73 10.92
C PRO A 54 -32.82 24.97 9.90
N TYR A 55 -33.33 25.62 8.85
CA TYR A 55 -34.06 24.94 7.78
C TYR A 55 -33.15 24.19 6.80
N GLN A 56 -31.88 24.57 6.66
CA GLN A 56 -30.88 23.83 5.88
C GLN A 56 -30.29 22.65 6.66
N GLN A 57 -30.47 22.62 7.97
CA GLN A 57 -29.98 21.57 8.84
C GLN A 57 -30.78 20.26 8.69
N GLY A 58 -30.07 19.13 8.74
CA GLY A 58 -30.66 17.79 8.73
C GLY A 58 -29.62 16.68 8.64
N GLY A 59 -30.04 15.43 8.82
CA GLY A 59 -29.17 14.25 8.71
C GLY A 59 -28.33 14.19 7.43
N PRO A 60 -28.88 14.48 6.23
CA PRO A 60 -28.10 14.52 4.99
C PRO A 60 -26.98 15.56 4.97
N LEU A 61 -27.19 16.74 5.57
CA LEU A 61 -26.13 17.75 5.68
C LEU A 61 -25.02 17.28 6.60
N MET A 62 -25.37 16.67 7.73
CA MET A 62 -24.38 16.08 8.63
C MET A 62 -23.59 14.95 7.94
N LEU A 63 -24.27 14.11 7.17
CA LEU A 63 -23.64 13.03 6.42
C LEU A 63 -22.58 13.53 5.45
N ILE A 64 -22.91 14.54 4.62
CA ILE A 64 -21.96 15.04 3.63
C ILE A 64 -20.75 15.72 4.30
N LEU A 65 -20.96 16.40 5.44
CA LEU A 65 -19.87 16.98 6.23
C LEU A 65 -18.93 15.91 6.81
N ILE A 66 -19.49 14.83 7.35
CA ILE A 66 -18.71 13.69 7.86
C ILE A 66 -17.93 13.03 6.72
N LEU A 67 -18.58 12.75 5.59
CA LEU A 67 -17.93 12.14 4.43
C LEU A 67 -16.79 13.02 3.90
N HIS A 68 -17.02 14.33 3.77
CA HIS A 68 -15.98 15.27 3.36
C HIS A 68 -14.82 15.27 4.34
N ARG A 69 -15.09 15.21 5.65
CA ARG A 69 -14.03 15.24 6.67
C ARG A 69 -13.23 13.94 6.74
N ILE A 70 -13.84 12.80 6.43
CA ILE A 70 -13.16 11.50 6.29
C ILE A 70 -12.31 11.48 5.01
N GLN A 71 -12.81 12.08 3.92
CA GLN A 71 -12.11 12.13 2.63
C GLN A 71 -11.00 13.19 2.59
N ASP A 72 -11.14 14.27 3.37
CA ASP A 72 -10.12 15.30 3.55
C ASP A 72 -8.88 14.69 4.21
N SER A 73 -7.90 14.34 3.39
CA SER A 73 -6.61 13.88 3.88
C SER A 73 -5.87 15.06 4.50
N SER A 74 -5.39 14.90 5.74
CA SER A 74 -4.56 15.95 6.37
C SER A 74 -3.43 16.39 5.44
N GLU A 75 -3.07 17.67 5.40
CA GLU A 75 -1.95 18.19 4.57
C GLU A 75 -0.65 17.40 4.82
N ALA A 76 -0.43 16.99 6.07
CA ALA A 76 0.69 16.12 6.43
C ALA A 76 0.64 14.73 5.76
N ALA A 77 -0.55 14.15 5.55
CA ALA A 77 -0.72 12.91 4.81
C ALA A 77 -0.40 13.10 3.32
N ILE A 78 -0.87 14.20 2.72
CA ILE A 78 -0.57 14.55 1.33
C ILE A 78 0.94 14.72 1.12
N LEU A 79 1.61 15.45 2.01
CA LEU A 79 3.07 15.61 1.96
C LEU A 79 3.82 14.29 2.13
N ARG A 80 3.33 13.37 2.95
CA ARG A 80 3.90 12.01 3.09
C ARG A 80 3.73 11.19 1.81
N VAL A 81 2.57 11.26 1.18
CA VAL A 81 2.31 10.57 -0.09
C VAL A 81 3.23 11.11 -1.18
N ARG A 82 3.37 12.45 -1.28
CA ARG A 82 4.34 13.09 -2.20
C ARG A 82 5.76 12.61 -1.95
N GLY A 83 6.20 12.56 -0.69
CA GLY A 83 7.54 12.11 -0.31
C GLY A 83 7.79 10.63 -0.64
N SER A 84 6.73 9.80 -0.62
CA SER A 84 6.81 8.38 -0.96
C SER A 84 6.86 8.18 -2.47
N LEU A 85 6.09 8.95 -3.25
CA LEU A 85 6.13 8.92 -4.70
C LEU A 85 7.52 9.27 -5.24
N LYS A 86 8.18 10.30 -4.69
CA LYS A 86 9.57 10.66 -5.07
C LYS A 86 10.61 9.55 -4.83
N LYS A 87 10.30 8.59 -3.96
CA LYS A 87 11.18 7.45 -3.64
C LYS A 87 10.77 6.18 -4.37
N LEU A 88 9.62 6.17 -5.03
CA LEU A 88 9.10 5.01 -5.74
C LEU A 88 10.05 4.64 -6.88
N LYS A 89 10.37 3.35 -6.98
CA LYS A 89 11.10 2.79 -8.11
C LYS A 89 10.44 1.49 -8.52
N ILE A 90 10.30 1.27 -9.82
CA ILE A 90 9.66 0.08 -10.38
C ILE A 90 10.45 -1.19 -10.00
N ARG A 91 11.78 -1.11 -9.91
CA ARG A 91 12.65 -2.21 -9.46
C ARG A 91 12.41 -2.70 -8.02
N ASP A 92 11.82 -1.85 -7.19
CA ASP A 92 11.55 -2.15 -5.79
C ASP A 92 10.19 -2.85 -5.63
N LEU A 93 9.33 -2.78 -6.65
CA LEU A 93 8.04 -3.47 -6.70
C LEU A 93 8.22 -4.96 -6.97
N GLU A 94 7.33 -5.79 -6.41
CA GLU A 94 7.34 -7.23 -6.65
C GLU A 94 7.08 -7.53 -8.14
N GLY A 95 7.94 -8.37 -8.72
CA GLY A 95 7.89 -8.69 -10.15
C GLY A 95 8.19 -7.51 -11.07
N GLU A 96 8.58 -6.35 -10.53
CA GLU A 96 8.67 -5.07 -11.27
C GLU A 96 7.38 -4.74 -12.02
N SER A 97 6.22 -4.98 -11.39
CA SER A 97 4.92 -4.73 -12.00
C SER A 97 4.73 -3.24 -12.32
N VAL A 98 4.73 -2.91 -13.60
CA VAL A 98 4.39 -1.56 -14.09
C VAL A 98 2.94 -1.23 -13.82
N ASP A 99 2.03 -2.21 -13.90
CA ASP A 99 0.61 -1.99 -13.57
C ASP A 99 0.44 -1.49 -12.13
N THR A 100 1.17 -2.10 -11.17
CA THR A 100 1.16 -1.64 -9.78
C THR A 100 1.69 -0.22 -9.65
N ALA A 101 2.79 0.10 -10.34
CA ALA A 101 3.34 1.46 -10.37
C ALA A 101 2.34 2.46 -10.96
N VAL A 102 1.69 2.12 -12.07
CA VAL A 102 0.68 2.96 -12.74
C VAL A 102 -0.53 3.17 -11.84
N THR A 103 -1.04 2.13 -11.19
CA THR A 103 -2.13 2.26 -10.22
C THR A 103 -1.72 3.19 -9.07
N LEU A 104 -0.52 3.03 -8.51
CA LEU A 104 -0.01 3.93 -7.47
C LEU A 104 0.08 5.38 -7.95
N ILE A 105 0.58 5.62 -9.16
CA ILE A 105 0.67 6.97 -9.72
C ILE A 105 -0.71 7.58 -9.94
N LYS A 106 -1.65 6.83 -10.53
CA LYS A 106 -3.03 7.30 -10.76
C LYS A 106 -3.72 7.64 -9.45
N THR A 107 -3.67 6.75 -8.46
CA THR A 107 -4.26 6.99 -7.12
C THR A 107 -3.68 8.20 -6.40
N VAL A 108 -2.35 8.41 -6.48
CA VAL A 108 -1.72 9.63 -5.92
C VAL A 108 -2.16 10.86 -6.69
N THR A 109 -2.26 10.79 -8.02
CA THR A 109 -2.72 11.91 -8.86
C THR A 109 -4.15 12.30 -8.51
N ASP A 110 -5.04 11.32 -8.36
CA ASP A 110 -6.43 11.54 -7.96
C ASP A 110 -6.50 12.15 -6.57
N LEU A 111 -5.73 11.63 -5.60
CA LEU A 111 -5.64 12.20 -4.25
C LEU A 111 -5.20 13.67 -4.28
N LEU A 112 -4.15 14.01 -5.02
CA LEU A 112 -3.63 15.39 -5.11
C LEU A 112 -4.64 16.31 -5.80
N THR A 113 -5.36 15.81 -6.81
CA THR A 113 -6.36 16.57 -7.56
C THR A 113 -7.62 16.79 -6.71
N SER A 114 -8.12 15.76 -6.03
CA SER A 114 -9.31 15.85 -5.16
C SER A 114 -9.10 16.72 -3.93
N ASN A 115 -7.85 16.86 -3.46
CA ASN A 115 -7.54 17.74 -2.34
C ASN A 115 -7.15 19.17 -2.77
N ALA A 116 -7.06 19.46 -4.08
CA ALA A 116 -6.81 20.81 -4.55
C ALA A 116 -7.94 21.76 -4.08
N ARG A 117 -7.56 22.82 -3.38
CA ARG A 117 -8.49 23.86 -2.90
C ARG A 117 -8.28 25.13 -3.71
N GLU A 118 -9.27 26.02 -3.73
CA GLU A 118 -9.21 27.31 -4.44
C GLU A 118 -7.87 28.02 -4.20
N GLY A 119 -7.05 28.11 -5.25
CA GLY A 119 -5.73 28.75 -5.23
C GLY A 119 -4.54 27.90 -4.75
N LYS A 120 -4.74 26.66 -4.28
CA LYS A 120 -3.65 25.76 -3.84
C LYS A 120 -3.72 24.41 -4.56
N SER A 121 -2.95 24.29 -5.64
CA SER A 121 -2.64 22.99 -6.24
C SER A 121 -1.72 22.20 -5.31
N PHE A 122 -2.08 20.96 -5.00
CA PHE A 122 -1.18 20.03 -4.32
C PHE A 122 -0.29 19.26 -5.31
N ILE A 123 -0.53 19.41 -6.62
CA ILE A 123 0.31 18.86 -7.68
C ILE A 123 1.56 19.74 -7.80
N PRO A 124 2.76 19.17 -7.56
CA PRO A 124 4.01 19.90 -7.73
C PRO A 124 4.30 20.27 -9.20
N ASP A 125 5.05 21.36 -9.41
CA ASP A 125 5.52 21.74 -10.74
C ASP A 125 6.44 20.65 -11.35
N ASP A 126 7.20 19.95 -10.50
CA ASP A 126 8.11 18.86 -10.87
C ASP A 126 7.43 17.48 -10.97
N TYR A 127 6.09 17.41 -10.91
CA TYR A 127 5.36 16.15 -10.79
C TYR A 127 5.51 15.24 -12.00
N THR A 128 5.31 15.77 -13.21
CA THR A 128 5.39 14.99 -14.44
C THR A 128 6.80 14.45 -14.68
N GLU A 129 7.82 15.24 -14.35
CA GLU A 129 9.22 14.79 -14.38
C GLU A 129 9.49 13.68 -13.38
N THR A 130 8.95 13.79 -12.16
CA THR A 130 9.05 12.74 -11.14
C THR A 130 8.45 11.43 -11.67
N VAL A 131 7.29 11.48 -12.33
CA VAL A 131 6.65 10.30 -12.93
C VAL A 131 7.49 9.70 -14.06
N LEU A 132 8.06 10.54 -14.93
CA LEU A 132 8.99 10.10 -15.97
C LEU A 132 10.23 9.42 -15.38
N ASP A 133 10.77 9.94 -14.27
CA ASP A 133 11.92 9.34 -13.60
C ASP A 133 11.58 8.00 -12.93
N ILE A 134 10.35 7.85 -12.41
CA ILE A 134 9.84 6.56 -11.92
C ILE A 134 9.77 5.55 -13.06
N PHE A 135 9.25 5.92 -14.23
CA PHE A 135 9.20 5.02 -15.39
C PHE A 135 10.60 4.67 -15.95
N GLN A 136 11.64 5.45 -15.63
CA GLN A 136 13.03 5.13 -15.99
C GLN A 136 13.74 4.23 -14.96
N SER A 137 13.07 3.84 -13.87
CA SER A 137 13.70 3.13 -12.75
C SER A 137 13.59 1.59 -12.81
N SER A 138 12.98 1.03 -13.86
CA SER A 138 12.85 -0.42 -14.04
C SER A 138 14.21 -1.08 -14.35
N SER A 139 14.27 -2.41 -14.34
CA SER A 139 15.43 -3.16 -14.84
C SER A 139 15.47 -3.27 -16.38
N ASN A 140 14.36 -2.95 -17.06
CA ASN A 140 14.25 -3.08 -18.51
C ASN A 140 14.79 -1.83 -19.22
N SER A 141 15.91 -1.98 -19.93
CA SER A 141 16.58 -0.87 -20.63
C SER A 141 15.75 -0.29 -21.78
N GLN A 142 15.02 -1.14 -22.51
CA GLN A 142 14.15 -0.69 -23.60
C GLN A 142 13.00 0.18 -23.07
N PHE A 143 12.36 -0.26 -21.98
CA PHE A 143 11.31 0.51 -21.30
C PHE A 143 11.85 1.86 -20.79
N ASN A 144 12.96 1.84 -20.05
CA ASN A 144 13.55 3.05 -19.49
C ASN A 144 13.95 4.05 -20.59
N LYS A 145 14.51 3.56 -21.71
CA LYS A 145 14.91 4.41 -22.82
C LYS A 145 13.73 5.20 -23.39
N THR A 146 12.57 4.57 -23.59
CA THR A 146 11.41 5.27 -24.15
C THR A 146 10.96 6.46 -23.30
N PHE A 147 10.92 6.31 -21.98
CA PHE A 147 10.53 7.42 -21.11
C PHE A 147 11.63 8.48 -20.96
N LYS A 148 12.90 8.08 -21.11
CA LYS A 148 14.01 9.02 -21.24
C LYS A 148 13.89 9.84 -22.53
N ASP A 149 13.62 9.20 -23.66
CA ASP A 149 13.47 9.86 -24.96
C ASP A 149 12.30 10.87 -24.94
N VAL A 150 11.18 10.54 -24.25
CA VAL A 150 10.05 11.48 -24.04
C VAL A 150 10.49 12.71 -23.24
N LYS A 151 11.25 12.52 -22.16
CA LYS A 151 11.77 13.62 -21.34
C LYS A 151 12.74 14.50 -22.15
N ASP A 152 13.70 13.87 -22.82
CA ASP A 152 14.74 14.56 -23.60
C ASP A 152 14.12 15.32 -24.80
N ALA A 153 13.08 14.78 -25.44
CA ALA A 153 12.35 15.46 -26.52
C ALA A 153 11.63 16.72 -26.03
N ALA A 154 10.96 16.67 -24.87
CA ALA A 154 10.30 17.83 -24.29
C ALA A 154 11.30 18.94 -23.91
N LEU A 155 12.47 18.56 -23.40
CA LEU A 155 13.57 19.49 -23.08
C LEU A 155 14.17 20.10 -24.35
N ALA A 156 14.46 19.30 -25.38
CA ALA A 156 15.00 19.79 -26.64
C ALA A 156 14.07 20.79 -27.35
N GLU A 157 12.75 20.57 -27.27
CA GLU A 157 11.75 21.50 -27.82
C GLU A 157 11.66 22.81 -27.01
N SER A 158 11.78 22.71 -25.70
CA SER A 158 11.90 23.87 -24.80
C SER A 158 13.12 24.71 -25.16
N ASP A 159 14.29 24.08 -25.33
CA ASP A 159 15.53 24.75 -25.71
C ASP A 159 15.43 25.42 -27.08
N ARG A 160 14.75 24.77 -28.03
CA ARG A 160 14.50 25.31 -29.38
C ARG A 160 13.58 26.53 -29.39
N THR A 161 12.57 26.55 -28.51
CA THR A 161 11.51 27.57 -28.51
C THR A 161 11.67 28.61 -27.40
N SER A 162 12.64 28.43 -26.49
CA SER A 162 12.82 29.23 -25.27
C SER A 162 11.56 29.29 -24.39
N LYS A 163 10.70 28.27 -24.46
CA LYS A 163 9.49 28.12 -23.63
C LYS A 163 9.70 27.00 -22.62
N LEU A 164 8.92 26.98 -21.55
CA LEU A 164 8.97 25.90 -20.56
C LEU A 164 8.67 24.53 -21.21
N PRO A 165 9.32 23.44 -20.76
CA PRO A 165 9.05 22.10 -21.25
C PRO A 165 7.60 21.72 -21.04
N VAL A 166 6.96 21.25 -22.10
CA VAL A 166 5.58 20.72 -22.04
C VAL A 166 5.65 19.22 -22.17
N TYR A 167 5.31 18.52 -21.08
CA TYR A 167 5.29 17.07 -21.02
C TYR A 167 3.89 16.52 -21.37
N PRO A 168 3.78 15.26 -21.83
CA PRO A 168 2.49 14.57 -21.93
C PRO A 168 1.79 14.50 -20.57
N SER A 169 0.47 14.38 -20.59
CA SER A 169 -0.32 14.26 -19.35
C SER A 169 0.01 12.98 -18.59
N ILE A 170 -0.23 12.98 -17.28
CA ILE A 170 0.02 11.81 -16.43
C ILE A 170 -0.79 10.59 -16.89
N SER A 171 -2.03 10.79 -17.37
CA SER A 171 -2.85 9.70 -17.91
C SER A 171 -2.21 9.09 -19.15
N GLU A 172 -1.79 9.91 -20.11
CA GLU A 172 -1.14 9.45 -21.34
C GLU A 172 0.15 8.69 -21.03
N LEU A 173 0.99 9.21 -20.12
CA LEU A 173 2.22 8.53 -19.69
C LEU A 173 1.92 7.18 -19.04
N CYS A 174 0.91 7.11 -18.17
CA CYS A 174 0.49 5.87 -17.53
C CYS A 174 -0.04 4.85 -18.54
N ASP A 175 -0.85 5.29 -19.50
CA ASP A 175 -1.43 4.40 -20.51
C ASP A 175 -0.34 3.91 -21.48
N GLN A 176 0.60 4.78 -21.85
CA GLN A 176 1.80 4.40 -22.59
C GLN A 176 2.63 3.35 -21.83
N ALA A 177 2.86 3.56 -20.52
CA ALA A 177 3.60 2.63 -19.67
C ALA A 177 2.93 1.26 -19.58
N ALA A 178 1.62 1.22 -19.31
CA ALA A 178 0.85 -0.01 -19.25
C ALA A 178 0.87 -0.77 -20.59
N ASN A 179 0.67 -0.06 -21.71
CA ASN A 179 0.70 -0.66 -23.04
C ASN A 179 2.07 -1.23 -23.41
N MET A 180 3.15 -0.50 -23.08
CA MET A 180 4.52 -0.97 -23.29
C MET A 180 4.84 -2.19 -22.45
N TYR A 181 4.46 -2.18 -21.17
CA TYR A 181 4.63 -3.31 -20.27
C TYR A 181 3.89 -4.55 -20.79
N ASN A 182 2.61 -4.41 -21.16
CA ASN A 182 1.82 -5.49 -21.73
C ASN A 182 2.43 -6.08 -23.00
N ARG A 183 3.02 -5.24 -23.86
CA ARG A 183 3.71 -5.69 -25.08
C ARG A 183 4.98 -6.46 -24.74
N LEU A 184 5.81 -5.94 -23.84
CA LEU A 184 7.08 -6.55 -23.44
C LEU A 184 6.86 -7.83 -22.62
N ALA A 185 5.84 -7.88 -21.78
CA ALA A 185 5.49 -9.05 -20.96
C ALA A 185 4.97 -10.24 -21.80
N ARG A 186 4.49 -9.99 -23.03
CA ARG A 186 4.11 -11.05 -23.98
C ARG A 186 5.29 -11.65 -24.73
N GLN A 187 6.44 -10.99 -24.70
CA GLN A 187 7.65 -11.50 -25.35
C GLN A 187 8.40 -12.45 -24.40
N PRO A 188 8.94 -13.59 -24.87
CA PRO A 188 9.57 -14.61 -24.03
C PRO A 188 10.70 -14.09 -23.12
N ASP A 189 11.48 -13.13 -23.63
CA ASP A 189 12.59 -12.48 -22.92
C ASP A 189 12.38 -10.97 -22.71
N GLY A 190 11.18 -10.47 -23.05
CA GLY A 190 10.95 -9.02 -23.16
C GLY A 190 10.66 -8.33 -21.84
N TRP A 191 10.17 -9.04 -20.82
CA TRP A 191 10.04 -8.52 -19.47
C TRP A 191 10.60 -9.48 -18.44
N VAL A 192 11.65 -9.04 -17.73
CA VAL A 192 12.19 -9.79 -16.61
C VAL A 192 11.23 -9.65 -15.44
N LYS A 193 10.28 -10.59 -15.31
CA LYS A 193 9.57 -10.77 -14.04
C LYS A 193 10.65 -11.08 -13.02
N SER A 194 11.01 -10.11 -12.18
CA SER A 194 12.04 -10.34 -11.18
C SER A 194 11.56 -11.47 -10.27
N SER A 195 12.07 -12.68 -10.53
CA SER A 195 11.95 -13.81 -9.63
C SER A 195 12.86 -13.50 -8.46
N LYS A 196 12.44 -12.58 -7.59
CA LYS A 196 12.96 -12.54 -6.23
C LYS A 196 12.37 -13.73 -5.47
N LYS A 197 12.66 -14.96 -5.95
CA LYS A 197 12.97 -16.01 -4.99
C LYS A 197 14.20 -15.49 -4.27
N LYS A 198 14.04 -14.97 -3.06
CA LYS A 198 15.13 -14.98 -2.09
C LYS A 198 15.56 -16.44 -2.03
N ALA A 199 16.63 -16.79 -2.72
CA ALA A 199 17.24 -18.10 -2.62
C ALA A 199 17.88 -18.20 -1.22
N SER A 200 17.02 -18.39 -0.21
CA SER A 200 17.38 -19.06 1.02
C SER A 200 17.52 -20.54 0.66
N GLY A 201 18.66 -20.88 0.09
CA GLY A 201 18.93 -22.22 -0.38
C GLY A 201 20.38 -22.32 -0.78
N PHE A 202 21.16 -22.90 0.11
CA PHE A 202 22.56 -23.25 -0.09
C PHE A 202 22.67 -24.18 -1.31
N GLN A 203 22.80 -23.64 -2.52
CA GLN A 203 23.14 -24.44 -3.69
C GLN A 203 24.65 -24.66 -3.69
N ALA A 204 25.06 -25.77 -3.09
CA ALA A 204 26.38 -26.33 -3.31
C ALA A 204 26.45 -26.89 -4.73
N GLN A 205 26.62 -26.03 -5.73
CA GLN A 205 27.10 -26.47 -7.03
C GLN A 205 28.58 -26.82 -6.86
N ALA A 206 28.84 -28.12 -6.80
CA ALA A 206 30.16 -28.68 -6.99
C ALA A 206 30.61 -28.31 -8.41
N ASN A 207 31.48 -27.30 -8.54
CA ASN A 207 32.35 -27.25 -9.70
C ASN A 207 33.75 -26.79 -9.33
N THR A 208 34.67 -27.49 -9.96
CA THR A 208 36.11 -27.50 -9.79
C THR A 208 36.73 -26.18 -10.21
N ASN A 209 37.71 -25.73 -9.42
CA ASN A 209 38.80 -24.83 -9.80
C ASN A 209 38.43 -23.64 -10.71
N SER A 210 38.01 -22.51 -10.13
CA SER A 210 38.70 -21.20 -10.30
C SER A 210 37.90 -20.00 -9.74
N ARG A 211 38.56 -19.29 -8.81
CA ARG A 211 38.68 -17.84 -8.59
C ARG A 211 37.43 -16.92 -8.61
N GLY A 212 37.18 -16.31 -7.45
CA GLY A 212 36.37 -15.10 -7.31
C GLY A 212 36.31 -14.59 -5.85
N GLY A 213 37.43 -14.15 -5.29
CA GLY A 213 37.49 -13.56 -3.94
C GLY A 213 38.87 -13.76 -3.33
N GLY A 214 39.52 -12.68 -2.91
CA GLY A 214 40.94 -12.61 -2.49
C GLY A 214 41.31 -13.35 -1.19
N GLY A 215 40.96 -14.63 -1.11
CA GLY A 215 41.48 -15.55 -0.10
C GLY A 215 42.69 -16.32 -0.64
N PRO A 216 43.63 -16.74 0.22
CA PRO A 216 44.77 -17.55 -0.20
C PRO A 216 44.29 -18.85 -0.88
N PRO A 217 45.01 -19.35 -1.91
CA PRO A 217 44.63 -20.55 -2.64
C PRO A 217 44.46 -21.74 -1.70
N LEU A 218 43.35 -22.48 -1.87
CA LEU A 218 43.06 -23.69 -1.11
C LEU A 218 44.13 -24.74 -1.44
N LYS A 219 45.01 -25.02 -0.48
CA LYS A 219 46.04 -26.07 -0.57
C LYS A 219 45.52 -27.41 -0.06
N CYS A 220 46.02 -28.51 -0.62
CA CYS A 220 45.75 -29.87 -0.15
C CYS A 220 46.10 -30.02 1.33
N TRP A 221 45.17 -30.55 2.13
CA TRP A 221 45.39 -30.73 3.57
C TRP A 221 46.31 -31.90 3.91
N ASN A 222 46.56 -32.80 2.96
CA ASN A 222 47.50 -33.91 3.14
C ASN A 222 48.93 -33.48 2.77
N CYS A 223 49.16 -33.05 1.53
CA CYS A 223 50.52 -32.79 1.03
C CYS A 223 50.92 -31.30 0.97
N GLY A 224 49.96 -30.38 1.09
CA GLY A 224 50.19 -28.94 1.00
C GLY A 224 50.29 -28.35 -0.41
N SER A 225 50.14 -29.15 -1.49
CA SER A 225 50.15 -28.64 -2.87
C SER A 225 48.88 -27.84 -3.18
N PRO A 226 48.98 -26.73 -3.94
CA PRO A 226 47.83 -25.94 -4.38
C PRO A 226 47.10 -26.56 -5.59
N ASP A 227 47.65 -27.59 -6.23
CA ASP A 227 47.18 -28.10 -7.53
C ASP A 227 45.99 -29.06 -7.40
N HIS A 228 45.79 -29.64 -6.21
CA HIS A 228 44.74 -30.63 -5.98
C HIS A 228 44.17 -30.55 -4.56
N MET A 229 42.98 -31.12 -4.39
CA MET A 229 42.33 -31.30 -3.09
C MET A 229 42.60 -32.71 -2.52
N MET A 230 42.39 -32.89 -1.22
CA MET A 230 42.60 -34.14 -0.49
C MET A 230 42.08 -35.41 -1.20
N PRO A 231 40.89 -35.43 -1.84
CA PRO A 231 40.38 -36.63 -2.51
C PRO A 231 41.20 -37.06 -3.73
N LYS A 232 41.96 -36.14 -4.35
CA LYS A 232 42.80 -36.37 -5.53
C LYS A 232 44.29 -36.32 -5.18
N CYS A 233 44.64 -36.56 -3.90
CA CYS A 233 46.03 -36.50 -3.45
C CYS A 233 46.77 -37.79 -3.81
N PRO A 234 47.90 -37.73 -4.54
CA PRO A 234 48.67 -38.92 -4.93
C PRO A 234 49.55 -39.46 -3.78
N LYS A 235 49.65 -38.77 -2.64
CA LYS A 235 50.43 -39.22 -1.48
C LYS A 235 49.54 -40.01 -0.51
N PRO A 236 50.07 -41.00 0.21
CA PRO A 236 49.33 -41.73 1.23
C PRO A 236 48.75 -40.75 2.26
N LYS A 237 47.56 -41.06 2.77
CA LYS A 237 46.81 -40.21 3.69
C LYS A 237 47.50 -40.17 5.05
N ASP A 238 48.04 -39.01 5.43
CA ASP A 238 48.63 -38.76 6.75
C ASP A 238 47.63 -38.01 7.64
N GLU A 239 47.02 -38.74 8.58
CA GLU A 239 45.98 -38.19 9.45
C GLU A 239 46.50 -37.11 10.41
N SER A 240 47.76 -37.23 10.85
CA SER A 240 48.40 -36.27 11.75
C SER A 240 48.58 -34.91 11.06
N ARG A 241 48.96 -34.94 9.79
CA ARG A 241 49.22 -33.77 8.98
C ARG A 241 47.93 -33.08 8.55
N ILE A 242 46.90 -33.87 8.24
CA ILE A 242 45.54 -33.38 7.95
C ILE A 242 44.95 -32.69 9.19
N ALA A 243 45.10 -33.28 10.38
CA ALA A 243 44.63 -32.69 11.64
C ALA A 243 45.34 -31.35 11.93
N LYS A 244 46.66 -31.28 11.71
CA LYS A 244 47.44 -30.04 11.87
C LYS A 244 47.01 -28.95 10.89
N ALA A 245 46.76 -29.30 9.62
CA ALA A 245 46.27 -28.37 8.61
C ALA A 245 44.85 -27.85 8.92
N ARG A 246 43.96 -28.73 9.40
CA ARG A 246 42.61 -28.37 9.88
C ARG A 246 42.67 -27.38 11.03
N LYS A 247 43.49 -27.67 12.05
CA LYS A 247 43.66 -26.79 13.21
C LYS A 247 44.20 -25.42 12.80
N ALA A 248 45.24 -25.38 11.96
CA ALA A 248 45.81 -24.12 11.47
C ALA A 248 44.79 -23.27 10.68
N PHE A 249 43.91 -23.90 9.89
CA PHE A 249 42.84 -23.21 9.18
C PHE A 249 41.78 -22.63 10.13
N LEU A 250 41.35 -23.41 11.13
CA LEU A 250 40.40 -22.94 12.14
C LEU A 250 40.98 -21.80 12.98
N ASP A 251 42.24 -21.88 13.37
CA ASP A 251 42.95 -20.84 14.11
C ASP A 251 43.10 -19.55 13.28
N ALA A 252 43.40 -19.68 11.98
CA ALA A 252 43.45 -18.55 11.06
C ALA A 252 42.07 -17.89 10.87
N LYS A 253 41.00 -18.69 10.78
CA LYS A 253 39.62 -18.18 10.69
C LYS A 253 39.16 -17.51 11.99
N LYS A 254 39.58 -18.01 13.15
CA LYS A 254 39.31 -17.38 14.46
C LYS A 254 40.05 -16.04 14.60
N LYS A 255 41.27 -15.93 14.06
CA LYS A 255 42.04 -14.68 14.02
C LYS A 255 41.50 -13.67 13.01
N SER A 256 41.02 -14.11 11.83
CA SER A 256 40.42 -13.22 10.83
C SER A 256 38.99 -12.78 11.17
N GLY A 257 38.28 -13.54 12.02
CA GLY A 257 36.94 -13.21 12.51
C GLY A 257 36.86 -11.94 13.37
N ASN A 258 37.98 -11.37 13.81
CA ASN A 258 38.02 -10.12 14.57
C ASN A 258 38.17 -8.84 13.71
N SER A 259 38.41 -8.98 12.40
CA SER A 259 38.69 -7.82 11.52
C SER A 259 37.57 -7.49 10.53
N SER A 260 36.39 -8.11 10.63
CA SER A 260 35.22 -7.81 9.79
C SER A 260 34.02 -7.35 10.64
N LYS A 261 34.27 -6.39 11.53
CA LYS A 261 33.23 -5.56 12.14
C LYS A 261 33.04 -4.30 11.30
N ASP A 262 32.70 -4.47 10.03
CA ASP A 262 32.10 -3.40 9.26
C ASP A 262 30.83 -3.92 8.58
N LYS A 263 29.70 -3.39 9.09
CA LYS A 263 28.47 -3.09 8.35
C LYS A 263 27.90 -4.29 7.57
N HIS A 264 27.08 -5.18 8.14
CA HIS A 264 25.61 -5.03 8.01
C HIS A 264 24.81 -6.18 8.69
N SER A 265 25.31 -6.82 9.75
CA SER A 265 24.52 -7.84 10.47
C SER A 265 24.54 -7.57 11.97
N ARG A 266 23.69 -6.65 12.43
CA ARG A 266 23.13 -6.76 13.79
C ARG A 266 21.81 -7.50 13.63
N LEU A 267 21.71 -8.68 14.25
CA LEU A 267 20.51 -9.51 14.25
C LEU A 267 19.27 -8.66 14.58
N THR A 268 18.40 -8.48 13.59
CA THR A 268 17.08 -7.89 13.80
C THR A 268 16.16 -8.99 14.30
N LYS A 269 15.76 -8.92 15.57
CA LYS A 269 14.77 -9.82 16.18
C LYS A 269 13.43 -9.10 16.23
N MET A 270 12.31 -9.76 15.97
CA MET A 270 10.98 -9.15 16.18
C MET A 270 10.51 -9.43 17.62
N SER A 271 9.80 -8.48 18.24
CA SER A 271 9.04 -8.72 19.48
C SER A 271 7.79 -9.54 19.18
N GLU A 272 7.13 -10.08 20.23
CA GLU A 272 5.81 -10.72 20.09
C GLU A 272 4.77 -9.76 19.50
N ASP A 273 4.81 -8.46 19.84
CA ASP A 273 3.97 -7.42 19.21
C ASP A 273 4.36 -7.08 17.74
N GLY A 274 5.29 -7.79 17.13
CA GLY A 274 5.76 -7.53 15.75
C GLY A 274 6.65 -6.30 15.58
N LYS A 275 7.24 -5.75 16.65
CA LYS A 275 8.14 -4.59 16.60
C LYS A 275 9.59 -5.03 16.35
N PRO A 276 10.35 -4.37 15.45
CA PRO A 276 11.74 -4.74 15.18
C PRO A 276 12.65 -4.30 16.31
N LEU A 277 13.44 -5.23 16.85
CA LEU A 277 14.41 -5.03 17.92
C LEU A 277 15.83 -5.13 17.38
N ILE A 278 16.73 -4.34 17.96
CA ILE A 278 18.17 -4.33 17.69
C ILE A 278 18.91 -4.50 19.02
N GLN A 279 19.96 -5.32 19.01
CA GLN A 279 20.80 -5.49 20.20
C GLN A 279 21.72 -4.28 20.40
N ASN A 280 21.68 -3.66 21.56
CA ASN A 280 22.55 -2.55 21.96
C ASN A 280 23.94 -3.06 22.39
N LYS A 281 24.87 -2.12 22.67
CA LYS A 281 26.24 -2.45 23.10
C LYS A 281 26.33 -3.19 24.44
N HIS A 282 25.26 -3.14 25.25
CA HIS A 282 25.13 -3.83 26.53
C HIS A 282 24.42 -5.19 26.41
N GLY A 283 24.18 -5.66 25.18
CA GLY A 283 23.54 -6.96 24.93
C GLY A 283 22.02 -6.97 25.07
N GLN A 284 21.38 -5.84 25.37
CA GLN A 284 19.91 -5.73 25.50
C GLN A 284 19.25 -5.47 24.15
N PHE A 285 18.07 -6.06 23.92
CA PHE A 285 17.27 -5.81 22.73
C PHE A 285 16.40 -4.57 22.93
N VAL A 286 16.68 -3.52 22.16
CA VAL A 286 15.93 -2.26 22.17
C VAL A 286 15.21 -2.06 20.84
N LEU A 287 14.14 -1.26 20.83
CA LEU A 287 13.39 -0.97 19.61
C LEU A 287 14.30 -0.36 18.53
N ASN A 288 14.31 -0.96 17.35
CA ASN A 288 14.96 -0.40 16.18
C ASN A 288 14.07 0.71 15.60
N GLN A 289 14.22 1.92 16.15
CA GLN A 289 13.36 3.05 15.83
C GLN A 289 13.38 3.44 14.35
N LYS A 290 14.49 3.20 13.64
CA LYS A 290 14.59 3.46 12.20
C LYS A 290 13.72 2.48 11.40
N VAL A 291 13.93 1.18 11.59
CA VAL A 291 13.16 0.13 10.90
C VAL A 291 11.69 0.18 11.31
N TRP A 292 11.39 0.51 12.57
CA TRP A 292 10.01 0.68 13.03
C TRP A 292 9.31 1.85 12.33
N LYS A 293 9.99 2.99 12.15
CA LYS A 293 9.44 4.12 11.38
C LYS A 293 9.23 3.76 9.91
N GLU A 294 10.14 3.01 9.30
CA GLU A 294 10.02 2.50 7.92
C GLU A 294 8.81 1.54 7.78
N MET A 295 8.64 0.60 8.72
CA MET A 295 7.46 -0.28 8.74
C MET A 295 6.14 0.49 8.95
N GLN A 296 6.15 1.54 9.77
CA GLN A 296 4.99 2.41 9.95
C GLN A 296 4.66 3.19 8.69
N THR A 297 5.67 3.65 7.93
CA THR A 297 5.45 4.31 6.64
C THR A 297 4.87 3.36 5.60
N ASP A 298 5.40 2.13 5.52
CA ASP A 298 4.90 1.11 4.58
C ASP A 298 3.46 0.70 4.92
N ARG A 299 3.15 0.55 6.21
CA ARG A 299 1.80 0.23 6.69
C ARG A 299 0.81 1.36 6.41
N ALA A 300 1.21 2.62 6.59
CA ALA A 300 0.35 3.77 6.30
C ALA A 300 0.11 3.91 4.79
N MET A 301 1.13 3.67 3.96
CA MET A 301 1.01 3.67 2.51
C MET A 301 0.06 2.57 2.04
N MET A 302 0.22 1.34 2.55
CA MET A 302 -0.69 0.24 2.26
C MET A 302 -2.11 0.51 2.77
N GLY A 303 -2.27 1.19 3.91
CA GLY A 303 -3.59 1.63 4.39
C GLY A 303 -4.29 2.56 3.40
N VAL A 304 -3.60 3.60 2.93
CA VAL A 304 -4.13 4.54 1.92
C VAL A 304 -4.45 3.82 0.60
N ILE A 305 -3.59 2.91 0.16
CA ILE A 305 -3.81 2.11 -1.07
C ILE A 305 -5.03 1.19 -0.90
N CYS A 306 -5.15 0.50 0.24
CA CYS A 306 -6.28 -0.39 0.52
C CYS A 306 -7.60 0.37 0.64
N ASP A 307 -7.61 1.54 1.30
CA ASP A 307 -8.81 2.36 1.44
C ASP A 307 -9.25 2.94 0.10
N HIS A 308 -8.29 3.34 -0.76
CA HIS A 308 -8.59 3.74 -2.13
C HIS A 308 -9.13 2.57 -2.97
N TYR A 309 -8.56 1.36 -2.86
CA TYR A 309 -9.05 0.19 -3.59
C TYR A 309 -10.46 -0.22 -3.14
N ARG A 310 -10.74 -0.14 -1.83
CA ARG A 310 -12.07 -0.39 -1.25
C ARG A 310 -13.12 0.61 -1.74
N ASN A 311 -12.72 1.85 -2.02
CA ASN A 311 -13.62 2.89 -2.53
C ASN A 311 -13.76 2.89 -4.07
N SER A 312 -12.77 2.38 -4.80
CA SER A 312 -12.80 2.28 -6.27
C SER A 312 -13.41 0.97 -6.78
N ALA A 313 -13.31 -0.12 -6.02
CA ALA A 313 -14.02 -1.35 -6.30
C ALA A 313 -15.35 -1.35 -5.53
N GLY A 314 -16.46 -1.07 -6.22
CA GLY A 314 -17.80 -1.38 -5.71
C GLY A 314 -17.81 -2.82 -5.16
N GLY A 315 -18.26 -2.96 -3.92
CA GLY A 315 -18.00 -4.12 -3.08
C GLY A 315 -18.32 -5.47 -3.71
N SER A 316 -17.36 -6.39 -3.58
CA SER A 316 -17.66 -7.81 -3.53
C SER A 316 -16.61 -8.48 -2.65
N GLN A 317 -16.95 -8.71 -1.38
CA GLN A 317 -16.28 -9.71 -0.56
C GLN A 317 -17.29 -10.81 -0.26
N THR A 318 -17.10 -11.94 -0.93
CA THR A 318 -17.61 -13.24 -0.51
C THR A 318 -16.88 -13.65 0.77
N ASN A 319 -17.64 -13.81 1.84
CA ASN A 319 -17.16 -14.27 3.13
C ASN A 319 -17.07 -15.81 3.09
N GLU A 320 -15.87 -16.37 2.94
CA GLU A 320 -15.60 -17.77 3.27
C GLU A 320 -14.97 -17.83 4.67
N GLY A 321 -15.83 -18.02 5.67
CA GLY A 321 -15.43 -18.31 7.05
C GLY A 321 -15.19 -19.80 7.22
N ALA A 322 -13.93 -20.19 7.40
CA ALA A 322 -13.54 -21.53 7.76
C ALA A 322 -14.04 -21.91 9.17
N SER A 323 -14.75 -23.04 9.20
CA SER A 323 -15.22 -23.76 10.37
C SER A 323 -14.07 -24.22 11.28
N SER A 324 -14.24 -24.06 12.59
CA SER A 324 -13.74 -25.03 13.58
C SER A 324 -14.50 -24.88 14.90
N SER A 325 -15.21 -25.95 15.28
CA SER A 325 -15.69 -26.21 16.64
C SER A 325 -15.19 -27.59 17.05
N PRO A 326 -14.94 -27.80 18.36
CA PRO A 326 -15.35 -29.07 18.97
C PRO A 326 -15.84 -28.86 20.43
N PRO A 327 -16.27 -29.91 21.15
CA PRO A 327 -17.54 -30.61 21.01
C PRO A 327 -18.40 -30.51 22.28
N THR A 328 -19.63 -31.03 22.13
CA THR A 328 -20.73 -31.15 23.09
C THR A 328 -20.46 -32.05 24.30
N ASP A 329 -21.16 -31.82 25.41
CA ASP A 329 -21.73 -32.91 26.20
C ASP A 329 -23.03 -32.52 26.93
N ASP A 330 -23.92 -33.51 26.98
CA ASP A 330 -25.33 -33.56 27.37
C ASP A 330 -25.65 -33.22 28.84
N THR A 331 -26.89 -32.77 29.12
CA THR A 331 -27.92 -33.56 29.85
C THR A 331 -29.23 -32.76 30.01
N SER A 332 -30.34 -33.48 29.81
CA SER A 332 -31.75 -33.07 29.77
C SER A 332 -32.37 -32.63 31.11
N SER A 333 -33.43 -31.83 31.06
CA SER A 333 -34.81 -32.18 31.46
C SER A 333 -35.72 -30.94 31.49
N GLY A 334 -36.96 -31.09 31.00
CA GLY A 334 -37.85 -30.01 30.60
C GLY A 334 -38.79 -29.47 31.68
N ASN A 335 -39.37 -28.29 31.41
CA ASN A 335 -40.80 -28.15 31.10
C ASN A 335 -41.14 -26.68 30.76
N ALA A 336 -42.17 -26.54 29.94
CA ALA A 336 -42.63 -25.34 29.25
C ALA A 336 -43.20 -24.25 30.18
N ASP A 337 -42.93 -22.97 29.88
CA ASP A 337 -43.98 -21.99 29.52
C ASP A 337 -43.39 -20.65 29.00
N GLN A 338 -43.99 -20.17 27.90
CA GLN A 338 -44.17 -18.78 27.44
C GLN A 338 -43.04 -17.73 27.58
N SER A 339 -42.39 -17.40 26.45
CA SER A 339 -42.13 -16.01 26.00
C SER A 339 -41.56 -16.00 24.57
N ALA A 340 -42.34 -15.53 23.60
CA ALA A 340 -41.94 -15.39 22.22
C ALA A 340 -41.04 -14.14 22.04
N SER A 341 -39.73 -14.33 22.13
CA SER A 341 -38.73 -13.38 21.66
C SER A 341 -38.50 -13.58 20.17
N ALA A 342 -38.97 -12.63 19.35
CA ALA A 342 -38.64 -12.61 17.93
C ALA A 342 -37.16 -12.25 17.75
N GLN A 343 -36.36 -13.27 17.44
CA GLN A 343 -35.10 -13.13 16.74
C GLN A 343 -35.38 -12.41 15.41
N THR A 344 -34.93 -11.17 15.29
CA THR A 344 -34.96 -10.46 14.00
C THR A 344 -33.60 -10.60 13.33
N ASP A 345 -33.63 -11.27 12.18
CA ASP A 345 -32.54 -11.54 11.26
C ASP A 345 -31.65 -10.32 10.99
N SER A 346 -30.40 -10.41 11.42
CA SER A 346 -29.31 -9.48 11.09
C SER A 346 -28.90 -9.54 9.60
N ALA A 347 -29.44 -10.48 8.82
CA ALA A 347 -29.24 -10.57 7.37
C ALA A 347 -30.25 -9.73 6.54
N SER A 348 -31.33 -9.23 7.15
CA SER A 348 -32.36 -8.44 6.43
C SER A 348 -32.05 -6.93 6.37
N ARG A 349 -31.14 -6.43 7.21
CA ARG A 349 -30.89 -4.97 7.36
C ARG A 349 -29.86 -4.37 6.42
N THR A 350 -28.95 -5.16 5.85
CA THR A 350 -27.93 -4.66 4.89
C THR A 350 -28.51 -4.46 3.49
N VAL A 351 -29.60 -5.14 3.14
CA VAL A 351 -30.35 -4.93 1.89
C VAL A 351 -31.08 -3.57 1.91
N SER A 352 -31.46 -3.07 3.10
CA SER A 352 -32.25 -1.84 3.23
C SER A 352 -31.52 -0.53 2.91
N ILE A 353 -30.20 -0.44 3.12
CA ILE A 353 -29.46 0.82 2.90
C ILE A 353 -29.12 1.02 1.42
N HIS A 354 -28.74 -0.06 0.73
CA HIS A 354 -28.46 0.00 -0.71
C HIS A 354 -29.75 0.32 -1.50
N ASP A 355 -30.87 -0.30 -1.11
CA ASP A 355 -32.17 -0.04 -1.71
C ASP A 355 -32.69 1.37 -1.40
N ALA A 356 -32.45 1.89 -0.19
CA ALA A 356 -32.82 3.27 0.16
C ALA A 356 -32.00 4.31 -0.62
N VAL A 357 -30.71 4.07 -0.84
CA VAL A 357 -29.86 4.96 -1.66
C VAL A 357 -30.28 4.91 -3.12
N ASN A 358 -30.50 3.72 -3.69
CA ASN A 358 -30.97 3.56 -5.07
C ASN A 358 -32.37 4.18 -5.27
N TYR A 359 -33.26 4.06 -4.28
CA TYR A 359 -34.59 4.66 -4.30
C TYR A 359 -34.52 6.20 -4.30
N MET A 360 -33.64 6.79 -3.48
CA MET A 360 -33.45 8.25 -3.42
C MET A 360 -32.79 8.79 -4.70
N THR A 361 -31.80 8.08 -5.26
CA THR A 361 -31.13 8.46 -6.51
C THR A 361 -32.09 8.40 -7.71
N ASN A 362 -32.92 7.36 -7.80
CA ASN A 362 -33.90 7.23 -8.89
C ASN A 362 -35.00 8.30 -8.81
N ARG A 363 -35.51 8.59 -7.61
CA ARG A 363 -36.53 9.64 -7.41
C ARG A 363 -36.01 11.04 -7.73
N TRP A 364 -34.72 11.30 -7.46
CA TRP A 364 -34.08 12.57 -7.80
C TRP A 364 -33.92 12.75 -9.31
N ASN A 365 -33.54 11.70 -10.05
CA ASN A 365 -33.46 11.75 -11.51
C ASN A 365 -34.84 11.97 -12.17
N THR A 366 -35.91 11.38 -11.62
CA THR A 366 -37.28 11.62 -12.10
C THR A 366 -37.74 13.05 -11.82
N ALA A 367 -37.40 13.61 -10.65
CA ALA A 367 -37.74 14.99 -10.31
C ALA A 367 -36.96 16.01 -11.17
N ALA A 368 -35.67 15.77 -11.44
CA ALA A 368 -34.86 16.59 -12.33
C ALA A 368 -35.38 16.62 -13.78
N SER A 369 -35.96 15.51 -14.24
CA SER A 369 -36.56 15.40 -15.58
C SER A 369 -37.84 16.22 -15.74
N HIS A 370 -38.57 16.46 -14.64
CA HIS A 370 -39.79 17.28 -14.64
C HIS A 370 -39.54 18.79 -14.52
N MET A 371 -38.32 19.20 -14.15
CA MET A 371 -37.94 20.62 -14.03
C MET A 371 -37.27 21.17 -15.30
N SER A 372 -37.08 20.34 -16.33
CA SER A 372 -36.42 20.71 -17.59
C SER A 372 -37.37 20.75 -18.80
N ASN A 373 -38.69 20.78 -18.57
CA ASN A 373 -39.72 21.03 -19.57
C ASN A 373 -40.51 22.30 -19.24
#